data_AF-A0A9W8R039-F1
#
_entry.id   AF-A0A9W8R039-F1
#
_cell.length_a   1.000
_cell.length_b   1.000
_cell.length_c   1.000
_cell.angle_alpha   90.00
_cell.angle_beta   90.00
_cell.angle_gamma   90.00
#
_symmetry.space_group_name_H-M   'P 1'
#
loop_
_entity.id
_entity.type
_entity.pdbx_description
1 polymer ?
#
loop_
_entity_poly.entity_id
_entity_poly.type
_entity_poly.pdbx_seq_one_letter_code
_entity_poly.pdbx_strand_id
1 'polypeptide(L)'
;MVAVSVYFVHIVLLDDSTNNPSPLMLTFGNDLIKGEPQKHPFWSLMNAHLSKFLSYYGGFCSLAILRSTFDYFQGCWVEQHNFHGYPGSEYFPGFLRRLNGLGGICGGSLFPRDDFDEDALFPQIATAIAEPEIPVAFINDLMSFYKEYGNPRDEVNLVSNWCTTEGLSISESFERLTNETCRGSKRVMDVLNGLNGKDPKISKTIHAFILGYVTWHFCDERFRFKEAYERCGDSPEELKFRKYYEKAMAIGTIGFKEWAVWPPVNGAEKMAGMNGIPNEVTNGIHDGEAEGLKNGISHGLGNGELLNLYATPMVAK
;
A
#
# COMPACT_ATOMS: atom_id res chain seq x y z
N MET A 1 -15.73 -2.64 -3.87
CA MET A 1 -14.94 -3.10 -2.70
C MET A 1 -14.35 -4.50 -2.88
N VAL A 2 -15.13 -5.59 -2.99
CA VAL A 2 -14.55 -6.96 -3.08
C VAL A 2 -13.47 -7.10 -4.17
N ALA A 3 -13.75 -6.64 -5.40
CA ALA A 3 -12.78 -6.78 -6.49
C ALA A 3 -11.50 -5.96 -6.28
N VAL A 4 -11.59 -4.78 -5.68
CA VAL A 4 -10.39 -3.98 -5.36
C VAL A 4 -9.61 -4.60 -4.19
N SER A 5 -10.29 -5.21 -3.21
CA SER A 5 -9.64 -5.96 -2.14
C SER A 5 -8.85 -7.16 -2.69
N VAL A 6 -9.44 -7.94 -3.60
CA VAL A 6 -8.73 -9.05 -4.27
C VAL A 6 -7.51 -8.54 -5.04
N TYR A 7 -7.64 -7.40 -5.74
CA TYR A 7 -6.50 -6.77 -6.41
C TYR A 7 -5.36 -6.47 -5.42
N PHE A 8 -5.66 -5.77 -4.31
CA PHE A 8 -4.63 -5.41 -3.34
C PHE A 8 -4.04 -6.61 -2.58
N VAL A 9 -4.77 -7.72 -2.43
CA VAL A 9 -4.18 -8.98 -1.92
C VAL A 9 -3.09 -9.48 -2.85
N HIS A 10 -3.30 -9.48 -4.17
CA HIS A 10 -2.25 -9.89 -5.12
C HIS A 10 -1.05 -8.94 -5.08
N ILE A 11 -1.29 -7.64 -4.88
CA ILE A 11 -0.24 -6.63 -4.73
C ILE A 11 0.62 -6.91 -3.50
N VAL A 12 0.02 -7.12 -2.34
CA VAL A 12 0.77 -7.45 -1.11
C VAL A 12 1.56 -8.75 -1.24
N LEU A 13 1.00 -9.77 -1.90
CA LEU A 13 1.72 -11.02 -2.15
C LEU A 13 2.93 -10.84 -3.09
N LEU A 14 2.86 -9.88 -4.02
CA LEU A 14 3.99 -9.53 -4.88
C LEU A 14 5.05 -8.74 -4.11
N ASP A 15 4.63 -7.74 -3.32
CA ASP A 15 5.46 -6.94 -2.40
C ASP A 15 6.32 -7.86 -1.52
N ASP A 16 5.72 -8.95 -1.04
CA ASP A 16 6.38 -9.92 -0.19
C ASP A 16 7.32 -10.90 -0.93
N SER A 17 7.33 -10.91 -2.27
CA SER A 17 8.06 -11.90 -3.05
C SER A 17 9.55 -11.59 -3.20
N THR A 18 10.38 -12.60 -2.95
CA THR A 18 11.85 -12.54 -3.15
C THR A 18 12.30 -13.24 -4.45
N ASN A 19 11.36 -13.73 -5.26
CA ASN A 19 11.67 -14.48 -6.47
C ASN A 19 12.12 -13.54 -7.59
N ASN A 20 13.27 -13.83 -8.21
CA ASN A 20 13.73 -13.11 -9.39
C ASN A 20 12.75 -13.30 -10.58
N PRO A 21 12.06 -12.24 -11.06
CA PRO A 21 11.07 -12.36 -12.12
C PRO A 21 11.69 -12.57 -13.51
N SER A 22 12.99 -12.25 -13.69
CA SER A 22 13.65 -12.19 -15.00
C SER A 22 13.41 -13.42 -15.90
N PRO A 23 13.60 -14.68 -15.44
CA PRO A 23 13.42 -15.86 -16.29
C PRO A 23 11.97 -16.01 -16.82
N LEU A 24 10.99 -15.55 -16.05
CA LEU A 24 9.57 -15.68 -16.38
C LEU A 24 9.06 -14.50 -17.21
N MET A 25 9.83 -13.41 -17.31
CA MET A 25 9.44 -12.20 -18.03
C MET A 25 9.99 -12.11 -19.46
N LEU A 26 10.84 -13.06 -19.88
CA LEU A 26 11.49 -13.05 -21.21
C LEU A 26 10.53 -12.93 -22.40
N THR A 27 9.33 -13.52 -22.30
CA THR A 27 8.32 -13.50 -23.37
C THR A 27 7.11 -12.63 -23.05
N PHE A 28 7.10 -11.95 -21.91
CA PHE A 28 5.93 -11.24 -21.35
C PHE A 28 5.20 -10.38 -22.38
N GLY A 29 5.92 -9.48 -23.07
CA GLY A 29 5.32 -8.57 -24.05
C GLY A 29 4.76 -9.28 -25.28
N ASN A 30 5.45 -10.32 -25.77
CA ASN A 30 4.98 -11.12 -26.90
C ASN A 30 3.73 -11.93 -26.53
N ASP A 31 3.75 -12.55 -25.35
CA ASP A 31 2.63 -13.34 -24.83
C ASP A 31 1.41 -12.43 -24.60
N LEU A 32 1.62 -11.23 -24.07
CA LEU A 32 0.56 -10.23 -23.86
C LEU A 32 -0.10 -9.81 -25.17
N ILE A 33 0.68 -9.48 -26.20
CA ILE A 33 0.15 -9.04 -27.51
C ILE A 33 -0.61 -10.18 -28.22
N LYS A 34 -0.17 -11.43 -28.05
CA LYS A 34 -0.81 -12.60 -28.65
C LYS A 34 -2.01 -13.13 -27.86
N GLY A 35 -2.21 -12.67 -26.63
CA GLY A 35 -3.24 -13.20 -25.73
C GLY A 35 -2.87 -14.57 -25.13
N GLU A 36 -1.58 -14.89 -25.05
CA GLU A 36 -1.09 -16.13 -24.47
C GLU A 36 -1.01 -16.02 -22.93
N PRO A 37 -1.13 -17.16 -22.21
CA PRO A 37 -0.96 -17.19 -20.77
C PRO A 37 0.41 -16.65 -20.33
N GLN A 38 0.40 -15.79 -19.31
CA GLN A 38 1.64 -15.27 -18.75
C GLN A 38 2.35 -16.32 -17.89
N LYS A 39 3.69 -16.40 -18.03
CA LYS A 39 4.51 -17.38 -17.32
C LYS A 39 4.68 -17.06 -15.83
N HIS A 40 4.68 -15.78 -15.48
CA HIS A 40 4.83 -15.37 -14.09
C HIS A 40 3.51 -15.59 -13.31
N PRO A 41 3.50 -16.31 -12.17
CA PRO A 41 2.28 -16.63 -11.43
C PRO A 41 1.45 -15.41 -11.05
N PHE A 42 2.08 -14.33 -10.59
CA PHE A 42 1.40 -13.06 -10.33
C PHE A 42 0.61 -12.58 -11.56
N TRP A 43 1.23 -12.54 -12.74
CA TRP A 43 0.56 -12.06 -13.95
C TRP A 43 -0.55 -13.01 -14.41
N SER A 44 -0.39 -14.32 -14.23
CA SER A 44 -1.46 -15.28 -14.51
C SER A 44 -2.71 -15.01 -13.65
N LEU A 45 -2.53 -14.90 -12.33
CA LEU A 45 -3.63 -14.65 -11.39
C LEU A 45 -4.21 -13.23 -11.52
N MET A 46 -3.34 -12.23 -11.60
CA MET A 46 -3.75 -10.83 -11.74
C MET A 46 -4.49 -10.59 -13.04
N ASN A 47 -4.04 -11.13 -14.18
CA ASN A 47 -4.75 -10.96 -15.45
C ASN A 47 -6.13 -11.64 -15.46
N ALA A 48 -6.25 -12.81 -14.83
CA ALA A 48 -7.53 -13.49 -14.67
C ALA A 48 -8.53 -12.60 -13.90
N HIS A 49 -8.06 -11.91 -12.85
CA HIS A 49 -8.87 -10.98 -12.07
C HIS A 49 -9.15 -9.65 -12.77
N LEU A 50 -8.15 -9.06 -13.43
CA LEU A 50 -8.22 -7.75 -14.08
C LEU A 50 -9.34 -7.68 -15.12
N SER A 51 -9.60 -8.77 -15.86
CA SER A 51 -10.67 -8.82 -16.86
C SER A 51 -12.03 -8.37 -16.31
N LYS A 52 -12.41 -8.88 -15.14
CA LYS A 52 -13.66 -8.50 -14.46
C LYS A 52 -13.49 -7.20 -13.69
N PHE A 53 -12.36 -7.00 -13.02
CA PHE A 53 -12.14 -5.82 -12.20
C PHE A 53 -12.17 -4.51 -13.00
N LEU A 54 -11.54 -4.47 -14.18
CA LEU A 54 -11.52 -3.28 -15.02
C LEU A 54 -12.90 -2.95 -15.61
N SER A 55 -13.80 -3.94 -15.73
CA SER A 55 -15.15 -3.72 -16.26
C SER A 55 -16.03 -2.79 -15.39
N TYR A 56 -15.62 -2.50 -14.16
CA TYR A 56 -16.31 -1.58 -13.26
C TYR A 56 -16.00 -0.10 -13.53
N TYR A 57 -15.05 0.22 -14.42
CA TYR A 57 -14.56 1.57 -14.64
C TYR A 57 -14.70 2.02 -16.10
N GLY A 58 -14.63 3.33 -16.33
CA GLY A 58 -14.46 3.89 -17.67
C GLY A 58 -13.08 3.58 -18.25
N GLY A 59 -12.88 3.92 -19.53
CA GLY A 59 -11.65 3.59 -20.26
C GLY A 59 -10.42 4.29 -19.68
N PHE A 60 -10.55 5.55 -19.25
CA PHE A 60 -9.44 6.34 -18.70
C PHE A 60 -9.01 5.80 -17.33
N CYS A 61 -9.95 5.60 -16.40
CA CYS A 61 -9.70 4.99 -15.09
C CYS A 61 -9.15 3.56 -15.22
N SER A 62 -9.73 2.74 -16.11
CA SER A 62 -9.23 1.37 -16.35
C SER A 62 -7.78 1.37 -16.82
N LEU A 63 -7.40 2.31 -17.69
CA LEU A 63 -6.02 2.43 -18.17
C LEU A 63 -5.07 2.94 -17.09
N ALA A 64 -5.51 3.87 -16.24
CA ALA A 64 -4.73 4.34 -15.10
C ALA A 64 -4.43 3.20 -14.12
N ILE A 65 -5.43 2.36 -13.82
CA ILE A 65 -5.27 1.15 -13.01
C ILE A 65 -4.25 0.21 -13.65
N LEU A 66 -4.46 -0.16 -14.91
CA LEU A 66 -3.62 -1.13 -15.62
C LEU A 66 -2.16 -0.68 -15.71
N ARG A 67 -1.93 0.59 -16.06
CA ARG A 67 -0.58 1.19 -16.06
C ARG A 67 0.08 1.09 -14.69
N SER A 68 -0.65 1.47 -13.65
CA SER A 68 -0.15 1.41 -12.27
C SER A 68 0.19 -0.02 -11.83
N THR A 69 -0.50 -1.04 -12.34
CA THR A 69 -0.17 -2.45 -12.09
C THR A 69 1.16 -2.85 -12.73
N PHE A 70 1.42 -2.44 -13.98
CA PHE A 70 2.70 -2.68 -14.64
C PHE A 70 3.85 -1.95 -13.95
N ASP A 71 3.63 -0.67 -13.63
CA ASP A 71 4.60 0.17 -12.94
C ASP A 71 4.98 -0.44 -11.58
N TYR A 72 3.98 -0.92 -10.82
CA TYR A 72 4.23 -1.55 -9.52
C TYR A 72 5.03 -2.84 -9.63
N PHE A 73 4.70 -3.72 -10.58
CA PHE A 73 5.49 -4.93 -10.81
C PHE A 73 6.95 -4.61 -11.12
N GLN A 74 7.19 -3.60 -11.95
CA GLN A 74 8.54 -3.14 -12.25
C GLN A 74 9.22 -2.52 -11.01
N GLY A 75 8.48 -1.79 -10.18
CA GLY A 75 8.95 -1.26 -8.90
C GLY A 75 9.47 -2.37 -7.97
N CYS A 76 8.66 -3.39 -7.71
CA CYS A 76 9.07 -4.54 -6.89
C CYS A 76 10.28 -5.25 -7.47
N TRP A 77 10.38 -5.35 -8.80
CA TRP A 77 11.57 -5.91 -9.44
C TRP A 77 12.82 -5.08 -9.13
N VAL A 78 12.76 -3.74 -9.18
CA VAL A 78 13.90 -2.89 -8.79
C VAL A 78 14.26 -3.10 -7.31
N GLU A 79 13.28 -3.19 -6.42
CA GLU A 79 13.49 -3.36 -4.97
C GLU A 79 14.21 -4.68 -4.63
N GLN A 80 13.96 -5.76 -5.37
CA GLN A 80 14.66 -7.04 -5.19
C GLN A 80 16.18 -6.96 -5.39
N HIS A 81 16.67 -5.91 -6.05
CA HIS A 81 18.11 -5.67 -6.20
C HIS A 81 18.73 -4.93 -5.02
N ASN A 82 17.95 -4.58 -3.99
CA ASN A 82 18.38 -3.78 -2.85
C ASN A 82 19.15 -2.50 -3.27
N PHE A 83 18.71 -1.87 -4.36
CA PHE A 83 19.42 -0.76 -4.99
C PHE A 83 18.76 0.58 -4.64
N HIS A 84 19.51 1.42 -3.91
CA HIS A 84 19.04 2.72 -3.43
C HIS A 84 19.28 3.88 -4.41
N GLY A 85 19.89 3.62 -5.56
CA GLY A 85 20.38 4.64 -6.47
C GLY A 85 21.87 4.95 -6.26
N TYR A 86 22.50 5.55 -7.26
CA TYR A 86 23.89 6.02 -7.14
C TYR A 86 23.96 7.38 -6.41
N PRO A 87 25.04 7.67 -5.67
CA PRO A 87 25.29 9.02 -5.15
C PRO A 87 25.23 10.07 -6.27
N GLY A 88 24.53 11.17 -6.03
CA GLY A 88 24.22 12.23 -7.01
C GLY A 88 22.98 11.96 -7.88
N SER A 89 22.33 10.81 -7.76
CA SER A 89 21.16 10.45 -8.58
C SER A 89 19.83 10.97 -7.98
N GLU A 90 19.68 12.28 -7.85
CA GLU A 90 18.56 12.96 -7.17
C GLU A 90 17.15 12.57 -7.67
N TYR A 91 17.02 12.15 -8.93
CA TYR A 91 15.73 11.73 -9.50
C TYR A 91 15.33 10.28 -9.18
N PHE A 92 16.28 9.44 -8.77
CA PHE A 92 16.04 8.02 -8.56
C PHE A 92 15.00 7.74 -7.46
N PRO A 93 15.06 8.37 -6.27
CA PRO A 93 14.08 8.10 -5.21
C PRO A 93 12.64 8.38 -5.66
N GLY A 94 12.41 9.53 -6.32
CA GLY A 94 11.09 9.89 -6.84
C GLY A 94 10.67 9.13 -8.10
N PHE A 95 11.61 8.57 -8.86
CA PHE A 95 11.32 7.63 -9.94
C PHE A 95 10.83 6.29 -9.39
N LEU A 96 11.59 5.67 -8.49
CA LEU A 96 11.24 4.38 -7.90
C LEU A 96 9.93 4.50 -7.11
N ARG A 97 9.73 5.58 -6.35
CA ARG A 97 8.50 5.77 -5.59
C ARG A 97 7.26 5.91 -6.47
N ARG A 98 7.38 6.44 -7.68
CA ARG A 98 6.26 6.46 -8.65
C ARG A 98 5.96 5.08 -9.22
N LEU A 99 6.98 4.25 -9.43
CA LEU A 99 6.78 2.87 -9.88
C LEU A 99 6.02 2.06 -8.82
N ASN A 100 6.53 2.04 -7.58
CA ASN A 100 5.96 1.23 -6.49
C ASN A 100 4.85 1.93 -5.68
N GLY A 101 4.46 3.16 -6.05
CA GLY A 101 3.54 3.99 -5.25
C GLY A 101 2.06 3.71 -5.43
N LEU A 102 1.68 2.92 -6.46
CA LEU A 102 0.29 2.55 -6.76
C LEU A 102 -0.67 3.75 -6.96
N GLY A 103 -0.15 4.93 -7.28
CA GLY A 103 -0.95 6.14 -7.37
C GLY A 103 -2.08 6.07 -8.41
N GLY A 104 -1.78 5.49 -9.58
CA GLY A 104 -2.77 5.34 -10.66
C GLY A 104 -3.95 4.43 -10.29
N ILE A 105 -3.73 3.32 -9.56
CA ILE A 105 -4.83 2.49 -9.05
C ILE A 105 -5.54 3.18 -7.87
N CYS A 106 -4.81 3.81 -6.95
CA CYS A 106 -5.40 4.52 -5.82
C CYS A 106 -6.36 5.63 -6.28
N GLY A 107 -6.00 6.39 -7.33
CA GLY A 107 -6.88 7.40 -7.91
C GLY A 107 -7.95 6.81 -8.85
N GLY A 108 -7.53 5.93 -9.78
CA GLY A 108 -8.41 5.41 -10.82
C GLY A 108 -9.56 4.55 -10.30
N SER A 109 -9.34 3.82 -9.19
CA SER A 109 -10.38 2.97 -8.58
C SER A 109 -11.43 3.72 -7.76
N LEU A 110 -11.29 5.03 -7.58
CA LEU A 110 -12.25 5.85 -6.84
C LEU A 110 -13.54 6.17 -7.63
N PHE A 111 -13.52 5.95 -8.95
CA PHE A 111 -14.59 6.39 -9.85
C PHE A 111 -15.22 5.24 -10.64
N PRO A 112 -15.97 4.31 -10.00
CA PRO A 112 -16.73 3.30 -10.72
C PRO A 112 -17.72 3.91 -11.70
N ARG A 113 -17.84 3.34 -12.90
CA ARG A 113 -18.69 3.87 -13.98
C ARG A 113 -20.18 3.91 -13.65
N ASP A 114 -20.63 3.03 -12.75
CA ASP A 114 -22.02 2.98 -12.30
C ASP A 114 -22.37 4.19 -11.41
N ASP A 115 -21.34 4.84 -10.87
CA ASP A 115 -21.44 5.98 -9.96
C ASP A 115 -20.97 7.31 -10.58
N PHE A 116 -20.11 7.25 -11.59
CA PHE A 116 -19.45 8.40 -12.20
C PHE A 116 -19.44 8.27 -13.72
N ASP A 117 -19.99 9.27 -14.40
CA ASP A 117 -19.85 9.41 -15.84
C ASP A 117 -18.45 9.97 -16.15
N GLU A 118 -17.57 9.10 -16.63
CA GLU A 118 -16.16 9.43 -16.88
C GLU A 118 -15.99 10.53 -17.93
N ASP A 119 -16.82 10.54 -18.97
CA ASP A 119 -16.74 11.52 -20.05
C ASP A 119 -17.24 12.88 -19.57
N ALA A 120 -18.36 12.90 -18.83
CA ALA A 120 -18.93 14.14 -18.28
C ALA A 120 -18.03 14.77 -17.20
N LEU A 121 -17.29 13.94 -16.44
CA LEU A 121 -16.47 14.37 -15.30
C LEU A 121 -14.96 14.33 -15.61
N PHE A 122 -14.56 14.13 -16.86
CA PHE A 122 -13.17 13.83 -17.24
C PHE A 122 -12.13 14.80 -16.64
N PRO A 123 -12.27 16.15 -16.73
CA PRO A 123 -11.28 17.05 -16.14
C PRO A 123 -11.17 16.90 -14.62
N GLN A 124 -12.27 16.58 -13.94
CA GLN A 124 -12.26 16.37 -12.50
C GLN A 124 -11.60 15.05 -12.13
N ILE A 125 -11.90 13.97 -12.86
CA ILE A 125 -11.31 12.64 -12.64
C ILE A 125 -9.82 12.67 -12.94
N ALA A 126 -9.40 13.26 -14.06
CA ALA A 126 -7.99 13.39 -14.40
C ALA A 126 -7.19 14.15 -13.33
N THR A 127 -7.73 15.28 -12.84
CA THR A 127 -7.12 16.01 -11.72
C THR A 127 -7.13 15.20 -10.43
N ALA A 128 -8.21 14.46 -10.15
CA ALA A 128 -8.35 13.63 -8.96
C ALA A 128 -7.41 12.42 -8.92
N ILE A 129 -6.94 11.94 -10.07
CA ILE A 129 -5.90 10.92 -10.14
C ILE A 129 -4.53 11.56 -9.97
N ALA A 130 -4.26 12.66 -10.66
CA ALA A 130 -2.94 13.29 -10.69
C ALA A 130 -2.54 13.94 -9.36
N GLU A 131 -3.44 14.68 -8.70
CA GLU A 131 -3.08 15.46 -7.50
C GLU A 131 -2.72 14.59 -6.29
N PRO A 132 -3.48 13.52 -5.97
CA PRO A 132 -3.19 12.68 -4.81
C PRO A 132 -2.11 11.62 -5.06
N GLU A 133 -1.72 11.33 -6.31
CA GLU A 133 -0.76 10.25 -6.65
C GLU A 133 0.50 10.27 -5.77
N ILE A 134 1.22 11.39 -5.72
CA ILE A 134 2.44 11.52 -4.91
C ILE A 134 2.13 11.71 -3.42
N PRO A 135 1.21 12.62 -3.02
CA PRO A 135 0.89 12.80 -1.61
C PRO A 135 0.44 11.53 -0.89
N VAL A 136 -0.32 10.65 -1.53
CA VAL A 136 -0.77 9.37 -0.96
C VAL A 136 0.41 8.44 -0.71
N ALA A 137 1.34 8.36 -1.66
CA ALA A 137 2.58 7.59 -1.49
C ALA A 137 3.41 8.11 -0.31
N PHE A 138 3.52 9.44 -0.16
CA PHE A 138 4.25 10.06 0.95
C PHE A 138 3.54 9.92 2.30
N ILE A 139 2.21 9.96 2.34
CA ILE A 139 1.44 9.61 3.55
C ILE A 139 1.79 8.19 3.98
N ASN A 140 1.83 7.25 3.04
CA ASN A 140 2.23 5.88 3.34
C ASN A 140 3.67 5.82 3.87
N ASP A 141 4.64 6.44 3.20
CA ASP A 141 6.04 6.48 3.65
C ASP A 141 6.18 7.08 5.06
N LEU A 142 5.45 8.16 5.35
CA LEU A 142 5.47 8.81 6.66
C LEU A 142 4.88 7.91 7.75
N MET A 143 3.76 7.25 7.43
CA MET A 143 3.05 6.40 8.39
C MET A 143 3.71 5.02 8.53
N SER A 144 4.45 4.55 7.53
CA SER A 144 5.19 3.29 7.54
C SER A 144 6.59 3.42 8.12
N PHE A 145 7.15 4.64 8.17
CA PHE A 145 8.50 4.88 8.69
C PHE A 145 8.76 4.17 10.02
N TYR A 146 7.81 4.19 10.96
CA TYR A 146 7.98 3.54 12.26
C TYR A 146 8.20 2.01 12.15
N LYS A 147 7.46 1.32 11.27
CA LYS A 147 7.62 -0.14 11.08
C LYS A 147 8.87 -0.50 10.28
N GLU A 148 9.30 0.40 9.40
CA GLU A 148 10.43 0.20 8.47
C GLU A 148 11.77 0.54 9.13
N TYR A 149 11.76 1.43 10.11
CA TYR A 149 12.95 1.88 10.80
C TYR A 149 13.67 0.71 11.49
N GLY A 150 14.83 0.33 10.94
CA GLY A 150 15.65 -0.76 11.44
C GLY A 150 15.18 -2.16 11.00
N ASN A 151 14.28 -2.27 10.01
CA ASN A 151 13.90 -3.55 9.42
C ASN A 151 14.76 -3.83 8.17
N PRO A 152 15.62 -4.87 8.17
CA PRO A 152 16.50 -5.18 7.03
C PRO A 152 15.77 -5.46 5.72
N ARG A 153 14.51 -5.89 5.78
CA ARG A 153 13.70 -6.17 4.59
C ARG A 153 13.17 -4.90 3.92
N ASP A 154 12.96 -3.85 4.71
CA ASP A 154 12.38 -2.59 4.26
C ASP A 154 13.46 -1.50 4.12
N GLU A 155 14.72 -1.91 3.91
CA GLU A 155 15.85 -0.99 3.82
C GLU A 155 15.73 -0.07 2.59
N VAL A 156 15.25 -0.57 1.45
CA VAL A 156 14.98 0.26 0.26
C VAL A 156 13.63 0.96 0.42
N ASN A 157 13.67 2.20 0.90
CA ASN A 157 12.50 3.05 1.02
C ASN A 157 12.86 4.48 0.61
N LEU A 158 11.87 5.36 0.51
CA LEU A 158 12.09 6.72 0.02
C LEU A 158 13.14 7.50 0.85
N VAL A 159 13.09 7.34 2.18
CA VAL A 159 13.99 8.04 3.11
C VAL A 159 15.43 7.54 2.95
N SER A 160 15.66 6.23 2.93
CA SER A 160 16.99 5.67 2.76
C SER A 160 17.57 5.97 1.38
N ASN A 161 16.73 5.98 0.33
CA ASN A 161 17.14 6.34 -1.02
C ASN A 161 17.62 7.79 -1.09
N TRP A 162 16.97 8.74 -0.40
CA TRP A 162 17.49 10.11 -0.28
C TRP A 162 18.83 10.18 0.48
N CYS A 163 18.98 9.41 1.56
CA CYS A 163 20.25 9.33 2.27
C CYS A 163 21.39 8.87 1.34
N THR A 164 21.16 7.84 0.53
CA THR A 164 22.17 7.31 -0.40
C THR A 164 22.44 8.23 -1.58
N THR A 165 21.39 8.76 -2.21
CA THR A 165 21.52 9.52 -3.46
C THR A 165 21.95 10.96 -3.24
N GLU A 166 21.59 11.57 -2.10
CA GLU A 166 21.84 12.98 -1.84
C GLU A 166 22.79 13.21 -0.65
N GLY A 167 23.18 12.16 0.07
CA GLY A 167 24.08 12.26 1.23
C GLY A 167 23.43 12.88 2.47
N LEU A 168 22.09 12.92 2.51
CA LEU A 168 21.32 13.42 3.65
C LEU A 168 21.39 12.44 4.83
N SER A 169 21.30 12.96 6.05
CA SER A 169 21.04 12.13 7.22
C SER A 169 19.59 11.62 7.22
N ILE A 170 19.32 10.55 7.98
CA ILE A 170 17.95 10.03 8.15
C ILE A 170 17.01 11.12 8.69
N SER A 171 17.49 11.96 9.61
CA SER A 171 16.71 13.05 10.18
C SER A 171 16.32 14.09 9.12
N GLU A 172 17.28 14.51 8.28
CA GLU A 172 17.02 15.47 7.19
C GLU A 172 16.07 14.88 6.15
N SER A 173 16.26 13.61 5.77
CA SER A 173 15.37 12.90 4.85
C SER A 173 13.95 12.73 5.41
N PHE A 174 13.80 12.45 6.71
CA PHE A 174 12.50 12.34 7.37
C PHE A 174 11.81 13.70 7.53
N GLU A 175 12.57 14.76 7.84
CA GLU A 175 12.04 16.13 7.86
C GLU A 175 11.55 16.55 6.47
N ARG A 176 12.32 16.24 5.42
CA ARG A 176 11.91 16.45 4.03
C ARG A 176 10.62 15.69 3.72
N LEU A 177 10.52 14.41 4.07
CA LEU A 177 9.30 13.62 3.88
C LEU A 177 8.09 14.28 4.55
N THR A 178 8.26 14.72 5.79
CA THR A 178 7.20 15.38 6.58
C THR A 178 6.74 16.67 5.90
N ASN A 179 7.68 17.52 5.49
CA ASN A 179 7.39 18.79 4.81
C ASN A 179 6.68 18.58 3.47
N GLU A 180 7.17 17.64 2.66
CA GLU A 180 6.57 17.29 1.37
C GLU A 180 5.17 16.69 1.53
N THR A 181 4.96 15.82 2.52
CA THR A 181 3.65 15.24 2.84
C THR A 181 2.66 16.33 3.25
N CYS A 182 3.06 17.24 4.13
CA CYS A 182 2.20 18.34 4.59
C CYS A 182 1.85 19.29 3.44
N ARG A 183 2.85 19.66 2.62
CA ARG A 183 2.66 20.52 1.45
C ARG A 183 1.74 19.87 0.42
N GLY A 184 1.99 18.60 0.09
CA GLY A 184 1.20 17.82 -0.83
C GLY A 184 -0.25 17.66 -0.36
N SER A 185 -0.45 17.31 0.91
CA SER A 185 -1.78 17.18 1.51
C SER A 185 -2.55 18.50 1.47
N LYS A 186 -1.90 19.62 1.81
CA LYS A 186 -2.51 20.95 1.70
C LYS A 186 -2.91 21.27 0.27
N ARG A 187 -2.02 21.03 -0.71
CA ARG A 187 -2.28 21.27 -2.13
C ARG A 187 -3.48 20.45 -2.62
N VAL A 188 -3.55 19.17 -2.27
CA VAL A 188 -4.70 18.32 -2.62
C VAL A 188 -5.98 18.95 -2.08
N MET A 189 -6.03 19.32 -0.80
CA MET A 189 -7.21 19.96 -0.21
C MET A 189 -7.56 21.29 -0.90
N ASP A 190 -6.57 22.13 -1.22
CA ASP A 190 -6.78 23.41 -1.90
C ASP A 190 -7.34 23.19 -3.31
N VAL A 191 -6.85 22.20 -4.06
CA VAL A 191 -7.39 21.84 -5.38
C VAL A 191 -8.81 21.29 -5.25
N LEU A 192 -9.07 20.40 -4.29
CA LEU A 192 -10.41 19.84 -4.04
C LEU A 192 -11.41 20.92 -3.65
N ASN A 193 -11.01 21.87 -2.80
CA ASN A 193 -11.80 23.05 -2.48
C ASN A 193 -11.97 23.97 -3.71
N GLY A 194 -10.96 24.04 -4.58
CA GLY A 194 -11.05 24.72 -5.88
C GLY A 194 -12.05 24.07 -6.84
N LEU A 195 -12.50 22.84 -6.58
CA LEU A 195 -13.61 22.20 -7.28
C LEU A 195 -14.98 22.65 -6.73
N ASN A 196 -15.04 23.59 -5.78
CA ASN A 196 -16.29 24.20 -5.33
C ASN A 196 -17.01 24.86 -6.52
N GLY A 197 -18.14 24.28 -6.93
CA GLY A 197 -18.88 24.66 -8.14
C GLY A 197 -18.88 23.59 -9.25
N LYS A 198 -18.11 22.51 -9.07
CA LYS A 198 -18.16 21.30 -9.90
C LYS A 198 -18.90 20.18 -9.15
N ASP A 199 -18.92 18.96 -9.70
CA ASP A 199 -19.62 17.83 -9.07
C ASP A 199 -19.06 17.56 -7.64
N PRO A 200 -19.89 17.71 -6.60
CA PRO A 200 -19.46 17.56 -5.21
C PRO A 200 -19.12 16.11 -4.83
N LYS A 201 -19.58 15.13 -5.61
CA LYS A 201 -19.30 13.70 -5.40
C LYS A 201 -17.79 13.42 -5.52
N ILE A 202 -17.09 14.09 -6.45
CA ILE A 202 -15.65 13.93 -6.63
C ILE A 202 -14.88 14.33 -5.36
N SER A 203 -15.09 15.54 -4.86
CA SER A 203 -14.40 16.02 -3.65
C SER A 203 -14.74 15.16 -2.43
N LYS A 204 -16.02 14.79 -2.26
CA LYS A 204 -16.47 13.90 -1.18
C LYS A 204 -15.75 12.54 -1.22
N THR A 205 -15.63 11.93 -2.40
CA THR A 205 -14.96 10.64 -2.56
C THR A 205 -13.47 10.73 -2.20
N ILE A 206 -12.78 11.78 -2.65
CA ILE A 206 -11.33 11.91 -2.39
C ILE A 206 -11.07 12.22 -0.92
N HIS A 207 -11.89 13.08 -0.29
CA HIS A 207 -11.81 13.31 1.17
C HIS A 207 -12.06 12.02 1.96
N ALA A 208 -13.07 11.25 1.59
CA ALA A 208 -13.36 9.97 2.24
C ALA A 208 -12.19 8.98 2.08
N PHE A 209 -11.58 8.92 0.89
CA PHE A 209 -10.40 8.10 0.65
C PHE A 209 -9.23 8.50 1.54
N ILE A 210 -8.83 9.78 1.57
CA ILE A 210 -7.69 10.24 2.38
C ILE A 210 -7.91 9.97 3.86
N LEU A 211 -9.10 10.29 4.37
CA LEU A 211 -9.45 10.04 5.78
C LEU A 211 -9.46 8.54 6.11
N GLY A 212 -10.05 7.73 5.22
CA GLY A 212 -10.06 6.27 5.35
C GLY A 212 -8.66 5.68 5.31
N TYR A 213 -7.80 6.19 4.42
CA TYR A 213 -6.42 5.74 4.26
C TYR A 213 -5.59 6.01 5.52
N VAL A 214 -5.69 7.21 6.10
CA VAL A 214 -5.02 7.53 7.37
C VAL A 214 -5.59 6.71 8.53
N THR A 215 -6.92 6.54 8.58
CA THR A 215 -7.58 5.72 9.61
C THR A 215 -7.09 4.27 9.56
N TRP A 216 -6.99 3.70 8.35
CA TRP A 216 -6.46 2.35 8.14
C TRP A 216 -5.03 2.22 8.67
N HIS A 217 -4.13 3.18 8.41
CA HIS A 217 -2.77 3.12 8.95
C HIS A 217 -2.74 3.10 10.48
N PHE A 218 -3.61 3.87 11.16
CA PHE A 218 -3.67 3.83 12.62
C PHE A 218 -4.20 2.50 13.17
N CYS A 219 -5.18 1.91 12.48
CA CYS A 219 -5.90 0.73 12.96
C CYS A 219 -5.23 -0.60 12.59
N ASP A 220 -4.48 -0.65 11.50
CA ASP A 220 -3.86 -1.88 11.01
C ASP A 220 -2.58 -2.20 11.81
N GLU A 221 -2.52 -3.42 12.35
CA GLU A 221 -1.41 -3.88 13.18
C GLU A 221 -0.06 -3.86 12.42
N ARG A 222 -0.07 -3.94 11.08
CA ARG A 222 1.14 -3.86 10.24
C ARG A 222 1.98 -2.62 10.53
N PHE A 223 1.35 -1.49 10.83
CA PHE A 223 2.06 -0.21 11.04
C PHE A 223 2.48 0.04 12.49
N ARG A 224 2.05 -0.80 13.44
CA ARG A 224 2.53 -0.80 14.83
C ARG A 224 2.34 0.52 15.58
N PHE A 225 1.36 1.35 15.18
CA PHE A 225 1.07 2.64 15.84
C PHE A 225 0.65 2.52 17.31
N LYS A 226 0.14 1.35 17.72
CA LYS A 226 -0.14 1.05 19.13
C LYS A 226 1.11 1.20 20.00
N GLU A 227 2.28 0.76 19.51
CA GLU A 227 3.54 0.88 20.24
C GLU A 227 3.95 2.35 20.40
N ALA A 228 3.78 3.17 19.35
CA ALA A 228 4.04 4.60 19.42
C ALA A 228 3.10 5.29 20.42
N TYR A 229 1.81 4.93 20.40
CA TYR A 229 0.80 5.42 21.34
C TYR A 229 1.15 5.10 22.80
N GLU A 230 1.58 3.86 23.08
CA GLU A 230 1.97 3.43 24.43
C GLU A 230 3.24 4.12 24.95
N ARG A 231 4.07 4.63 24.05
CA ARG A 231 5.33 5.35 24.37
C ARG A 231 5.19 6.86 24.45
N CYS A 232 4.04 7.43 24.06
CA CYS A 232 3.82 8.87 24.11
C CYS A 232 3.92 9.42 25.54
N GLY A 233 4.68 10.49 25.70
CA GLY A 233 4.63 11.36 26.87
C GLY A 233 3.45 12.35 26.82
N ASP A 234 3.55 13.40 27.62
CA ASP A 234 2.49 14.40 27.84
C ASP A 234 2.75 15.76 27.13
N SER A 235 3.64 15.80 26.14
CA SER A 235 3.81 17.03 25.34
C SER A 235 2.53 17.36 24.54
N PRO A 236 2.32 18.64 24.13
CA PRO A 236 1.17 19.03 23.33
C PRO A 236 1.00 18.23 22.04
N GLU A 237 2.12 17.91 21.37
CA GLU A 237 2.16 17.13 20.12
C GLU A 237 1.75 15.67 20.36
N GLU A 238 2.25 15.06 21.43
CA GLU A 238 1.91 13.68 21.82
C GLU A 238 0.44 13.55 22.25
N LEU A 239 -0.09 14.52 23.00
CA LEU A 239 -1.51 14.58 23.36
C LEU A 239 -2.39 14.72 22.11
N LYS A 240 -1.96 15.54 21.15
CA LYS A 240 -2.65 15.71 19.86
C LYS A 240 -2.62 14.42 19.04
N PHE A 241 -1.49 13.74 18.98
CA PHE A 241 -1.37 12.43 18.35
C PHE A 241 -2.32 11.41 18.99
N ARG A 242 -2.31 11.26 20.32
CA ARG A 242 -3.19 10.34 21.05
C ARG A 242 -4.66 10.58 20.71
N LYS A 243 -5.10 11.84 20.69
CA LYS A 243 -6.46 12.21 20.30
C LYS A 243 -6.83 11.77 18.87
N TYR A 244 -5.90 11.85 17.92
CA TYR A 244 -6.17 11.38 16.56
C TYR A 244 -6.18 9.86 16.46
N TYR A 245 -5.25 9.20 17.13
CA TYR A 245 -5.20 7.74 17.22
C TYR A 245 -6.49 7.18 17.82
N GLU A 246 -6.91 7.68 18.98
CA GLU A 246 -8.15 7.25 19.66
C GLU A 246 -9.39 7.45 18.78
N LYS A 247 -9.46 8.58 18.05
CA LYS A 247 -10.54 8.83 17.09
C LYS A 247 -10.58 7.82 15.96
N ALA A 248 -9.43 7.43 15.42
CA ALA A 248 -9.33 6.44 14.37
C ALA A 248 -9.74 5.05 14.90
N MET A 249 -9.19 4.63 16.04
CA MET A 249 -9.49 3.35 16.68
C MET A 249 -10.98 3.20 17.01
N ALA A 250 -11.64 4.29 17.44
CA ALA A 250 -13.07 4.28 17.79
C ALA A 250 -14.00 3.93 16.61
N ILE A 251 -13.55 4.10 15.36
CA ILE A 251 -14.36 3.83 14.16
C ILE A 251 -13.78 2.73 13.26
N GLY A 252 -12.48 2.50 13.32
CA GLY A 252 -11.75 1.63 12.39
C GLY A 252 -11.44 0.23 12.93
N THR A 253 -11.52 0.02 14.25
CA THR A 253 -11.22 -1.28 14.86
C THR A 253 -12.49 -2.12 14.95
N ILE A 254 -12.58 -3.14 14.10
CA ILE A 254 -13.63 -4.17 14.11
C ILE A 254 -12.96 -5.49 14.48
N GLY A 255 -13.54 -6.24 15.42
CA GLY A 255 -12.97 -7.53 15.85
C GLY A 255 -12.79 -8.46 14.65
N PHE A 256 -11.58 -9.03 14.46
CA PHE A 256 -11.27 -9.89 13.31
C PHE A 256 -12.29 -11.03 13.12
N LYS A 257 -12.75 -11.62 14.22
CA LYS A 257 -13.75 -12.70 14.23
C LYS A 257 -15.15 -12.26 13.78
N GLU A 258 -15.41 -10.97 13.68
CA GLU A 258 -16.71 -10.44 13.24
C GLU A 258 -16.83 -10.40 11.72
N TRP A 259 -15.71 -10.33 10.98
CA TRP A 259 -15.73 -10.12 9.52
C TRP A 259 -14.78 -11.03 8.73
N ALA A 260 -13.65 -11.45 9.30
CA ALA A 260 -12.64 -12.27 8.64
C ALA A 260 -12.69 -13.74 9.11
N VAL A 261 -13.83 -14.39 8.92
CA VAL A 261 -14.04 -15.80 9.30
C VAL A 261 -14.09 -16.74 8.10
N TRP A 262 -13.59 -17.97 8.31
CA TRP A 262 -13.75 -19.07 7.37
C TRP A 262 -14.28 -20.32 8.08
N PRO A 263 -15.40 -20.92 7.63
CA PRO A 263 -16.33 -20.41 6.63
C PRO A 263 -17.05 -19.12 7.11
N PRO A 264 -17.65 -18.31 6.22
CA PRO A 264 -18.45 -17.14 6.61
C PRO A 264 -19.51 -17.52 7.65
N VAL A 265 -19.83 -16.64 8.60
CA VAL A 265 -20.82 -16.89 9.69
C VAL A 265 -22.19 -17.33 9.15
N ASN A 266 -22.52 -16.94 7.91
CA ASN A 266 -23.75 -17.31 7.19
C ASN A 266 -23.55 -18.35 6.05
N GLY A 267 -22.35 -18.91 5.90
CA GLY A 267 -21.97 -19.83 4.83
C GLY A 267 -22.05 -21.32 5.18
N ALA A 268 -22.50 -21.65 6.39
CA ALA A 268 -22.63 -23.04 6.83
C ALA A 268 -23.83 -23.79 6.20
N GLU A 269 -24.76 -23.10 5.54
CA GLU A 269 -25.90 -23.70 4.87
C GLU A 269 -25.84 -23.44 3.36
N LYS A 270 -25.11 -24.29 2.61
CA LYS A 270 -25.28 -24.64 1.17
C LYS A 270 -23.99 -25.08 0.47
N MET A 271 -23.17 -25.93 1.09
CA MET A 271 -22.19 -26.74 0.34
C MET A 271 -22.41 -28.25 0.52
N ALA A 272 -23.68 -28.67 0.55
CA ALA A 272 -24.07 -30.03 0.19
C ALA A 272 -24.48 -30.02 -1.30
N GLY A 273 -23.52 -30.16 -2.22
CA GLY A 273 -23.89 -30.22 -3.65
C GLY A 273 -22.79 -30.09 -4.70
N MET A 274 -21.51 -29.95 -4.38
CA MET A 274 -20.43 -29.95 -5.39
C MET A 274 -19.64 -31.27 -5.34
N ASN A 275 -20.30 -32.38 -5.68
CA ASN A 275 -19.62 -33.62 -6.07
C ASN A 275 -19.19 -33.48 -7.53
N GLY A 276 -17.93 -33.11 -7.77
CA GLY A 276 -17.42 -33.00 -9.15
C GLY A 276 -15.98 -32.55 -9.34
N ILE A 277 -15.13 -32.51 -8.31
CA ILE A 277 -13.70 -32.23 -8.49
C ILE A 277 -12.93 -33.57 -8.39
N PRO A 278 -12.13 -33.96 -9.40
CA PRO A 278 -11.35 -35.19 -9.36
C PRO A 278 -10.35 -35.23 -8.18
N ASN A 279 -10.31 -36.38 -7.51
CA ASN A 279 -9.58 -36.69 -6.26
C ASN A 279 -8.04 -36.76 -6.39
N GLU A 280 -7.40 -35.98 -7.25
CA GLU A 280 -5.93 -36.05 -7.46
C GLU A 280 -5.15 -34.81 -7.00
N VAL A 281 -5.77 -33.85 -6.30
CA VAL A 281 -5.08 -32.65 -5.77
C VAL A 281 -5.24 -32.47 -4.25
N THR A 282 -5.68 -33.50 -3.52
CA THR A 282 -5.89 -33.42 -2.06
C THR A 282 -4.80 -34.10 -1.22
N ASN A 283 -3.78 -34.72 -1.82
CA ASN A 283 -2.69 -35.37 -1.09
C ASN A 283 -1.37 -34.58 -1.10
N GLY A 284 -1.44 -33.29 -0.81
CA GLY A 284 -0.25 -32.44 -0.62
C GLY A 284 -0.37 -31.40 0.50
N ILE A 285 -1.54 -31.23 1.11
CA ILE A 285 -1.77 -30.25 2.18
C ILE A 285 -2.25 -31.01 3.42
N HIS A 286 -1.39 -31.88 3.93
CA HIS A 286 -1.47 -32.30 5.31
C HIS A 286 -0.06 -32.19 5.89
N ASP A 287 0.04 -31.34 6.91
CA ASP A 287 1.12 -31.26 7.88
C ASP A 287 2.46 -30.68 7.37
N GLY A 288 2.48 -29.36 7.12
CA GLY A 288 3.74 -28.62 6.92
C GLY A 288 3.66 -27.08 6.96
N GLU A 289 2.56 -26.46 6.52
CA GLU A 289 2.56 -25.00 6.26
C GLU A 289 1.78 -24.15 7.28
N ALA A 290 1.05 -24.77 8.22
CA ALA A 290 0.39 -24.05 9.31
C ALA A 290 1.35 -23.56 10.42
N GLU A 291 2.59 -24.05 10.45
CA GLU A 291 3.62 -23.56 11.39
C GLU A 291 4.44 -22.37 10.84
N GLY A 292 4.51 -22.18 9.52
CA GLY A 292 5.24 -21.05 8.90
C GLY A 292 4.64 -19.69 9.23
N LEU A 293 3.30 -19.62 9.36
CA LEU A 293 2.58 -18.39 9.75
C LEU A 293 2.68 -18.06 11.25
N LYS A 294 3.04 -19.03 12.10
CA LYS A 294 3.31 -18.78 13.53
C LYS A 294 4.76 -18.39 13.78
N ASN A 295 5.70 -18.91 12.98
CA ASN A 295 7.13 -18.70 13.19
C ASN A 295 7.67 -17.36 12.64
N GLY A 296 6.91 -16.68 11.76
CA GLY A 296 7.21 -15.30 11.36
C GLY A 296 6.93 -14.24 12.44
N ILE A 297 6.17 -14.60 13.48
CA ILE A 297 5.77 -13.68 14.57
C ILE A 297 6.66 -13.85 15.81
N SER A 298 7.43 -14.94 15.93
CA SER A 298 8.15 -15.29 17.18
C SER A 298 9.68 -15.07 17.16
N HIS A 299 10.30 -14.70 16.04
CA HIS A 299 11.77 -14.52 15.98
C HIS A 299 12.29 -13.11 16.36
N GLY A 300 11.46 -12.24 16.94
CA GLY A 300 11.88 -10.92 17.45
C GLY A 300 12.25 -10.88 18.95
N LEU A 301 12.23 -12.01 19.67
CA LEU A 301 12.47 -12.04 21.11
C LEU A 301 13.64 -12.96 21.45
N GLY A 302 14.83 -12.37 21.56
CA GLY A 302 16.01 -13.10 22.05
C GLY A 302 17.32 -12.39 21.74
N ASN A 303 17.60 -11.28 22.44
CA ASN A 303 18.82 -11.11 23.23
C ASN A 303 18.82 -9.70 23.83
N GLY A 304 18.60 -9.68 25.15
CA GLY A 304 18.95 -8.54 25.98
C GLY A 304 20.47 -8.34 25.98
N GLU A 305 20.86 -7.14 26.40
CA GLU A 305 22.22 -6.59 26.44
C GLU A 305 22.70 -5.93 25.13
N LEU A 306 22.21 -4.71 24.84
CA LEU A 306 23.03 -3.62 24.28
C LEU A 306 22.37 -2.22 24.17
N LEU A 307 21.20 -1.98 24.77
CA LEU A 307 20.59 -0.64 24.82
C LEU A 307 20.69 -0.03 26.23
N ASN A 308 21.92 0.29 26.64
CA ASN A 308 22.16 1.07 27.86
C ASN A 308 23.16 2.22 27.65
N LEU A 309 23.32 2.67 26.40
CA LEU A 309 24.04 3.88 26.05
C LEU A 309 23.08 4.74 25.23
N TYR A 310 22.97 6.02 25.59
CA TYR A 310 22.09 7.04 25.00
C TYR A 310 20.66 7.15 25.58
N ALA A 311 20.56 7.17 26.91
CA ALA A 311 19.51 7.93 27.59
C ALA A 311 20.16 9.11 28.34
N THR A 312 20.36 10.23 27.64
CA THR A 312 20.62 11.52 28.29
C THR A 312 19.79 12.60 27.59
N PRO A 313 18.96 13.37 28.31
CA PRO A 313 18.13 14.41 27.72
C PRO A 313 18.98 15.64 27.42
N MET A 314 19.01 16.10 26.17
CA MET A 314 19.48 17.46 25.86
C MET A 314 18.31 18.43 25.96
N VAL A 315 18.23 19.08 27.12
CA VAL A 315 17.48 20.31 27.34
C VAL A 315 18.43 21.51 27.13
N ALA A 316 17.99 22.41 26.25
CA ALA A 316 18.28 23.85 26.13
C ALA A 316 19.72 24.33 25.82
N LYS A 317 19.85 25.04 24.69
CA LYS A 317 19.85 26.52 24.64
C LYS A 317 19.33 27.02 23.31
#